data_AF-A0A964W5F0-F1
#
_entry.id   AF-A0A964W5F0-F1
#
_cell.length_a   1.000
_cell.length_b   1.000
_cell.length_c   1.000
_cell.angle_alpha   90.00
_cell.angle_beta   90.00
_cell.angle_gamma   90.00
#
_symmetry.space_group_name_H-M   'P 1'
#
loop_
_entity.id
_entity.type
_entity.pdbx_description
1 polymer ?
#
loop_
_entity_poly.entity_id
_entity_poly.type
_entity_poly.pdbx_seq_one_letter_code
_entity_poly.pdbx_strand_id
1 'polypeptide(L)'
;MKKINYLKEGIRVTSLLIDDIMFLFEFRMKGTYFTRTGRSKMSFKNIILFMINFVKKSLQIELDNFSKIASNPNITKQAFSQARQKVSPKAFIHMLNQVNKWYYKDTPFEKYSEYRLLAIDGTVLEVNNTEELRNEFGYIENQNKKVARVRASALYDVENDMIISS
;
A
#
# COMPACT_ATOMS: atom_id res chain seq x y z
N MET A 1 2.23 13.26 31.02
CA MET A 1 1.68 12.34 29.99
C MET A 1 2.80 11.94 29.04
N LYS A 2 2.98 10.65 28.74
CA LYS A 2 3.92 10.24 27.67
C LYS A 2 3.34 10.72 26.33
N LYS A 3 4.13 11.44 25.54
CA LYS A 3 3.75 11.88 24.19
C LYS A 3 3.43 10.63 23.36
N ILE A 4 2.21 10.51 22.85
CA ILE A 4 1.84 9.40 21.97
C ILE A 4 2.68 9.52 20.70
N ASN A 5 3.38 8.44 20.35
CA ASN A 5 4.07 8.37 19.07
C ASN A 5 3.09 7.80 18.05
N TYR A 6 2.39 8.70 17.33
CA TYR A 6 1.34 8.31 16.39
C TYR A 6 1.85 7.37 15.29
N LEU A 7 3.08 7.56 14.82
CA LEU A 7 3.70 6.67 13.84
C LEU A 7 3.83 5.24 14.40
N LYS A 8 4.34 5.10 15.62
CA LYS A 8 4.50 3.78 16.26
C LYS A 8 3.16 3.07 16.44
N GLU A 9 2.11 3.81 16.81
CA GLU A 9 0.78 3.23 16.97
C GLU A 9 0.13 2.88 15.62
N GLY A 10 0.29 3.70 14.58
CA GLY A 10 -0.14 3.33 13.22
C GLY A 10 0.55 2.07 12.70
N ILE A 11 1.85 1.91 12.99
CA ILE A 11 2.60 0.67 12.72
C ILE A 11 2.02 -0.50 13.52
N ARG A 12 1.65 -0.30 14.79
CA ARG A 12 1.03 -1.37 15.60
C ARG A 12 -0.31 -1.80 15.03
N VAL A 13 -1.19 -0.85 14.67
CA VAL A 13 -2.50 -1.13 14.06
C VAL A 13 -2.34 -1.95 12.78
N THR A 14 -1.45 -1.52 11.88
CA THR A 14 -1.21 -2.23 10.62
C THR A 14 -0.56 -3.60 10.84
N SER A 15 0.37 -3.73 11.79
CA SER A 15 0.98 -5.02 12.13
C SER A 15 -0.06 -6.03 12.63
N LEU A 16 -0.97 -5.59 13.51
CA LEU A 16 -2.04 -6.46 14.02
C LEU A 16 -2.96 -6.95 12.90
N LEU A 17 -3.28 -6.10 11.92
CA LEU A 17 -4.07 -6.50 10.76
C LEU A 17 -3.36 -7.52 9.89
N ILE A 18 -2.08 -7.28 9.56
CA ILE A 18 -1.32 -8.14 8.65
C ILE A 18 -1.04 -9.52 9.30
N ASP A 19 -1.00 -9.58 10.64
CA ASP A 19 -0.86 -10.81 11.41
C ASP A 19 -2.18 -11.57 11.61
N ASP A 20 -3.33 -10.95 11.31
CA ASP A 20 -4.63 -11.60 11.39
C ASP A 20 -4.88 -12.51 10.16
N ILE A 21 -5.22 -13.77 10.44
CA ILE A 21 -5.59 -14.74 9.39
C ILE A 21 -6.86 -14.32 8.64
N MET A 22 -7.78 -13.61 9.29
CA MET A 22 -8.99 -13.11 8.64
C MET A 22 -8.67 -12.06 7.57
N PHE A 23 -7.70 -11.18 7.86
CA PHE A 23 -7.21 -10.21 6.89
C PHE A 23 -6.59 -10.89 5.66
N LEU A 24 -5.82 -11.96 5.85
CA LEU A 24 -5.33 -12.79 4.74
C LEU A 24 -6.47 -13.38 3.91
N PHE A 25 -7.49 -13.95 4.57
CA PHE A 25 -8.62 -14.58 3.88
C PHE A 25 -9.46 -13.58 3.08
N GLU A 26 -9.65 -12.37 3.61
CA GLU A 26 -10.38 -11.30 2.96
C GLU A 26 -9.62 -10.75 1.75
N PHE A 27 -8.30 -10.56 1.87
CA PHE A 27 -7.51 -9.84 0.86
C PHE A 27 -6.61 -10.69 -0.02
N ARG A 28 -6.74 -12.02 0.01
CA ARG A 28 -6.21 -12.88 -1.05
C ARG A 28 -7.13 -12.86 -2.26
N MET A 29 -6.54 -12.84 -3.46
CA MET A 29 -7.32 -12.81 -4.71
C MET A 29 -8.12 -14.08 -4.99
N LYS A 30 -7.72 -15.23 -4.41
CA LYS A 30 -8.41 -16.52 -4.55
C LYS A 30 -8.35 -17.30 -3.25
N GLY A 31 -9.43 -18.04 -2.95
CA GLY A 31 -9.52 -18.91 -1.78
C GLY A 31 -8.43 -20.00 -1.71
N THR A 32 -7.80 -20.33 -2.84
CA THR A 32 -6.71 -21.31 -2.93
C THR A 32 -5.31 -20.71 -2.72
N TYR A 33 -5.19 -19.37 -2.66
CA TYR A 33 -3.91 -18.72 -2.41
C TYR A 33 -3.56 -18.74 -0.91
N PHE A 34 -2.27 -18.94 -0.65
CA PHE A 34 -1.66 -18.96 0.69
C PHE A 34 -2.22 -20.05 1.63
N THR A 35 -2.81 -21.12 1.10
CA THR A 35 -3.37 -22.24 1.90
C THR A 35 -2.35 -23.33 2.24
N ARG A 36 -1.22 -23.41 1.51
CA ARG A 36 -0.17 -24.41 1.73
C ARG A 36 1.18 -23.75 1.93
N THR A 37 1.74 -23.94 3.11
CA THR A 37 3.11 -23.53 3.46
C THR A 37 4.09 -24.17 2.47
N GLY A 38 4.95 -23.35 1.84
CA GLY A 38 6.03 -23.82 0.95
C GLY A 38 5.81 -23.68 -0.57
N ARG A 39 4.58 -23.51 -1.08
CA ARG A 39 4.36 -23.24 -2.52
C ARG A 39 4.65 -21.80 -2.94
N SER A 40 4.59 -20.86 -1.99
CA SER A 40 4.95 -19.47 -2.22
C SER A 40 6.30 -19.20 -1.60
N LYS A 41 7.26 -18.71 -2.38
CA LYS A 41 8.57 -18.28 -1.85
C LYS A 41 8.42 -17.12 -0.86
N MET A 42 7.31 -16.38 -0.93
CA MET A 42 7.00 -15.26 -0.05
C MET A 42 5.62 -15.43 0.57
N SER A 43 5.51 -15.27 1.90
CA SER A 43 4.24 -15.29 2.62
C SER A 43 3.40 -14.05 2.29
N PHE A 44 2.09 -14.13 2.52
CA PHE A 44 1.16 -12.99 2.35
C PHE A 44 1.65 -11.75 3.13
N LYS A 45 1.96 -11.93 4.42
CA LYS A 45 2.55 -10.90 5.29
C LYS A 45 3.80 -10.28 4.68
N ASN A 46 4.76 -11.10 4.24
CA ASN A 46 6.02 -10.58 3.71
C ASN A 46 5.82 -9.82 2.39
N ILE A 47 4.89 -10.24 1.53
CA ILE A 47 4.54 -9.49 0.31
C ILE A 47 4.03 -8.09 0.66
N ILE A 48 3.10 -7.98 1.61
CA ILE A 48 2.56 -6.69 2.06
C ILE A 48 3.66 -5.83 2.67
N LEU A 49 4.44 -6.39 3.61
CA LEU A 49 5.55 -5.68 4.25
C LEU A 49 6.55 -5.15 3.23
N PHE A 50 6.90 -5.94 2.21
CA PHE A 50 7.80 -5.47 1.15
C PHE A 50 7.18 -4.35 0.30
N MET A 51 5.89 -4.46 -0.03
CA MET A 51 5.19 -3.43 -0.83
C MET A 51 5.09 -2.09 -0.12
N ILE A 52 4.97 -2.06 1.21
CA ILE A 52 4.96 -0.83 2.00
C ILE A 52 6.37 -0.33 2.38
N ASN A 53 7.42 -1.14 2.16
CA ASN A 53 8.80 -0.83 2.56
C ASN A 53 9.54 0.10 1.57
N PHE A 54 8.89 1.21 1.19
CA PHE A 54 9.37 2.26 0.28
C PHE A 54 10.67 1.93 -0.48
N VAL A 55 10.54 1.14 -1.55
CA VAL A 55 11.63 0.56 -2.35
C VAL A 55 12.33 1.66 -3.14
N LYS A 56 13.60 1.99 -2.80
CA LYS A 56 14.35 3.11 -3.40
C LYS A 56 15.45 2.67 -4.38
N LYS A 57 15.93 1.44 -4.26
CA LYS A 57 16.96 0.86 -5.13
C LYS A 57 16.34 -0.04 -6.18
N SER A 58 17.18 -0.65 -7.02
CA SER A 58 16.72 -1.65 -7.98
C SER A 58 16.01 -2.81 -7.26
N LEU A 59 14.96 -3.33 -7.88
CA LEU A 59 14.06 -4.31 -7.25
C LEU A 59 14.79 -5.53 -6.68
N GLN A 60 15.81 -6.05 -7.37
CA GLN A 60 16.55 -7.21 -6.87
C GLN A 60 17.35 -6.89 -5.61
N ILE A 61 18.03 -5.73 -5.57
CA ILE A 61 18.80 -5.30 -4.39
C ILE A 61 17.86 -5.17 -3.17
N GLU A 62 16.67 -4.62 -3.37
CA GLU A 62 15.69 -4.44 -2.29
C GLU A 62 15.11 -5.78 -1.83
N LEU A 63 14.84 -6.70 -2.75
CA LEU A 63 14.42 -8.07 -2.42
C LEU A 63 15.51 -8.83 -1.63
N ASP A 64 16.78 -8.68 -2.01
CA ASP A 64 17.90 -9.32 -1.33
C ASP A 64 18.08 -8.73 0.09
N ASN A 65 17.96 -7.41 0.25
CA ASN A 65 18.01 -6.76 1.55
C ASN A 65 16.83 -7.17 2.44
N PHE A 66 15.62 -7.19 1.89
CA PHE A 66 14.43 -7.62 2.62
C PHE A 66 14.52 -9.09 3.02
N SER A 67 15.06 -9.96 2.16
CA SER A 67 15.22 -11.39 2.45
C SER A 67 16.12 -11.64 3.66
N LYS A 68 17.17 -10.81 3.86
CA LYS A 68 18.03 -10.86 5.06
C LYS A 68 17.25 -10.52 6.34
N ILE A 69 16.38 -9.52 6.29
CA ILE A 69 15.59 -9.05 7.44
C ILE A 69 14.46 -10.04 7.77
N ALA A 70 13.77 -10.54 6.74
CA ALA A 70 12.60 -11.41 6.90
C ALA A 70 12.96 -12.90 7.06
N SER A 71 14.26 -13.23 7.16
CA SER A 71 14.79 -14.61 7.19
C SER A 71 14.20 -15.52 6.10
N ASN A 72 13.95 -14.94 4.92
CA ASN A 72 13.33 -15.61 3.79
C ASN A 72 14.40 -16.03 2.77
N PRO A 73 14.24 -17.17 2.07
CA PRO A 73 15.18 -17.57 1.02
C PRO A 73 15.14 -16.60 -0.17
N ASN A 74 16.26 -16.48 -0.88
CA ASN A 74 16.48 -15.56 -2.01
C ASN A 74 15.26 -15.44 -2.95
N ILE A 75 14.60 -14.27 -2.92
CA ILE A 75 13.42 -13.96 -3.74
C ILE A 75 13.85 -13.34 -5.07
N THR A 76 13.47 -13.97 -6.18
CA THR A 76 13.72 -13.41 -7.51
C THR A 76 12.66 -12.38 -7.89
N LYS A 77 13.02 -11.43 -8.77
CA LYS A 77 12.08 -10.45 -9.36
C LYS A 77 10.80 -11.11 -9.92
N GLN A 78 10.95 -12.22 -10.63
CA GLN A 78 9.83 -12.95 -11.24
C GLN A 78 8.94 -13.59 -10.17
N ALA A 79 9.54 -14.21 -9.15
CA ALA A 79 8.78 -14.81 -8.05
C ALA A 79 7.97 -13.75 -7.29
N PHE A 80 8.57 -12.59 -7.01
CA PHE A 80 7.86 -11.46 -6.39
C PHE A 80 6.73 -10.93 -7.30
N SER A 81 6.99 -10.74 -8.60
CA SER A 81 5.98 -10.27 -9.56
C SER A 81 4.75 -11.17 -9.62
N GLN A 82 4.94 -12.49 -9.55
CA GLN A 82 3.83 -13.46 -9.48
C GLN A 82 3.16 -13.49 -8.11
N ALA A 83 3.94 -13.33 -7.03
CA ALA A 83 3.43 -13.38 -5.67
C ALA A 83 2.52 -12.18 -5.35
N ARG A 84 2.93 -10.96 -5.73
CA ARG A 84 2.14 -9.73 -5.45
C ARG A 84 0.77 -9.73 -6.10
N GLN A 85 0.61 -10.37 -7.26
CA GLN A 85 -0.68 -10.50 -7.95
C GLN A 85 -1.71 -11.34 -7.19
N LYS A 86 -1.28 -12.07 -6.15
CA LYS A 86 -2.17 -12.86 -5.29
C LYS A 86 -2.77 -12.04 -4.15
N VAL A 87 -2.31 -10.82 -3.94
CA VAL A 87 -2.78 -9.89 -2.91
C VAL A 87 -3.70 -8.86 -3.56
N SER A 88 -4.86 -8.64 -2.95
CA SER A 88 -5.80 -7.62 -3.40
C SER A 88 -5.29 -6.23 -3.04
N PRO A 89 -5.31 -5.25 -3.97
CA PRO A 89 -4.94 -3.87 -3.66
C PRO A 89 -5.85 -3.24 -2.59
N LYS A 90 -7.07 -3.79 -2.39
CA LYS A 90 -7.99 -3.35 -1.32
C LYS A 90 -7.42 -3.53 0.08
N ALA A 91 -6.41 -4.39 0.26
CA ALA A 91 -5.71 -4.56 1.53
C ALA A 91 -5.12 -3.23 2.03
N PHE A 92 -4.50 -2.45 1.12
CA PHE A 92 -3.84 -1.19 1.47
C PHE A 92 -4.86 -0.09 1.80
N ILE A 93 -5.98 -0.05 1.07
CA ILE A 93 -7.10 0.85 1.36
C ILE A 93 -7.69 0.52 2.74
N HIS A 94 -7.91 -0.77 3.02
CA HIS A 94 -8.40 -1.20 4.33
C HIS A 94 -7.43 -0.80 5.46
N MET A 95 -6.13 -1.04 5.28
CA MET A 95 -5.11 -0.64 6.25
C MET A 95 -5.14 0.88 6.52
N LEU A 96 -5.19 1.71 5.47
CA LEU A 96 -5.32 3.17 5.61
C LEU A 96 -6.56 3.54 6.42
N ASN A 97 -7.70 2.94 6.07
CA ASN A 97 -8.97 3.19 6.77
C ASN A 97 -8.92 2.78 8.25
N GLN A 98 -8.26 1.68 8.61
CA GLN A 98 -8.11 1.28 10.01
C GLN A 98 -7.18 2.21 10.79
N VAL A 99 -6.10 2.69 10.17
CA VAL A 99 -5.23 3.70 10.79
C VAL A 99 -6.00 5.01 11.00
N ASN A 100 -6.74 5.49 10.00
CA ASN A 100 -7.56 6.70 10.12
C ASN A 100 -8.67 6.54 11.16
N LYS A 101 -9.34 5.38 11.19
CA LYS A 101 -10.37 5.08 12.19
C LYS A 101 -9.80 5.12 13.60
N TRP A 102 -8.66 4.49 13.83
CA TRP A 102 -7.98 4.54 15.11
C TRP A 102 -7.61 6.00 15.47
N TYR A 103 -6.95 6.73 14.57
CA TYR A 103 -6.49 8.09 14.83
C TYR A 103 -7.64 9.03 15.19
N TYR A 104 -8.68 9.10 14.35
CA TYR A 104 -9.78 10.06 14.54
C TYR A 104 -10.84 9.66 15.56
N LYS A 105 -10.84 8.39 16.00
CA LYS A 105 -11.77 7.92 17.04
C LYS A 105 -11.11 7.85 18.42
N ASP A 106 -9.88 7.40 18.48
CA ASP A 106 -9.23 7.01 19.74
C ASP A 106 -8.13 7.98 20.17
N THR A 107 -7.86 9.03 19.40
CA THR A 107 -6.88 10.07 19.75
C THR A 107 -7.47 11.48 19.65
N PRO A 108 -7.03 12.43 20.51
CA PRO A 108 -7.30 13.84 20.27
C PRO A 108 -6.55 14.29 19.01
N PHE A 109 -7.24 15.03 18.15
CA PHE A 109 -6.68 15.57 16.90
C PHE A 109 -6.99 17.07 16.81
N GLU A 110 -6.10 17.80 16.15
CA GLU A 110 -6.16 19.25 16.03
C GLU A 110 -7.25 19.69 15.04
N LYS A 111 -7.84 20.85 15.29
CA LYS A 111 -8.85 21.48 14.44
C LYS A 111 -8.51 22.94 14.21
N TYR A 112 -8.78 23.42 13.00
CA TYR A 112 -8.70 24.83 12.67
C TYR A 112 -10.07 25.48 12.83
N SER A 113 -10.22 26.37 13.81
CA SER A 113 -11.48 27.09 14.08
C SER A 113 -12.70 26.16 14.22
N GLU A 114 -12.58 25.06 14.97
CA GLU A 114 -13.58 23.98 15.13
C GLU A 114 -13.84 23.10 13.89
N TYR A 115 -13.18 23.36 12.76
CA TYR A 115 -13.28 22.56 11.54
C TYR A 115 -12.02 21.71 11.30
N ARG A 116 -12.18 20.64 10.52
CA ARG A 116 -11.03 19.89 9.97
C ARG A 116 -10.59 20.57 8.67
N LEU A 117 -9.35 21.02 8.62
CA LEU A 117 -8.78 21.63 7.43
C LEU A 117 -8.16 20.54 6.54
N LEU A 118 -8.79 20.31 5.39
CA LEU A 118 -8.35 19.29 4.44
C LEU A 118 -7.84 19.92 3.15
N ALA A 119 -6.69 19.47 2.68
CA ALA A 119 -6.14 19.82 1.38
C ALA A 119 -6.27 18.63 0.41
N ILE A 120 -6.49 18.91 -0.86
CA ILE A 120 -6.43 17.91 -1.92
C ILE A 120 -5.36 18.35 -2.90
N ASP A 121 -4.44 17.44 -3.20
CA ASP A 121 -3.49 17.63 -4.29
C ASP A 121 -3.47 16.39 -5.20
N GLY A 122 -3.23 16.63 -6.48
CA GLY A 122 -3.32 15.63 -7.53
C GLY A 122 -2.14 15.68 -8.48
N THR A 123 -1.72 14.52 -8.95
CA THR A 123 -0.66 14.35 -9.93
C THR A 123 -1.08 13.40 -11.03
N VAL A 124 -0.34 13.42 -12.14
CA VAL A 124 -0.52 12.49 -13.26
C VAL A 124 0.74 11.65 -13.39
N LEU A 125 0.58 10.34 -13.29
CA LEU A 125 1.67 9.37 -13.38
C LEU A 125 1.67 8.70 -14.77
N GLU A 126 2.86 8.47 -15.31
CA GLU A 126 3.05 7.57 -16.44
C GLU A 126 2.99 6.12 -15.96
N VAL A 127 2.21 5.30 -16.66
CA VAL A 127 2.16 3.85 -16.48
C VAL A 127 2.59 3.16 -17.78
N ASN A 128 2.81 1.85 -17.73
CA ASN A 128 3.11 1.08 -18.93
C ASN A 128 2.06 1.33 -20.01
N ASN A 129 2.50 1.62 -21.23
CA ASN A 129 1.60 2.01 -22.30
C ASN A 129 0.94 0.80 -22.99
N THR A 130 0.05 0.11 -22.30
CA THR A 130 -0.76 -0.98 -22.85
C THR A 130 -2.16 -0.49 -23.22
N GLU A 131 -2.84 -1.21 -24.12
CA GLU A 131 -4.23 -0.88 -24.50
C GLU A 131 -5.18 -0.98 -23.32
N GLU A 132 -5.05 -2.03 -22.50
CA GLU A 132 -5.79 -2.21 -21.25
C GLU A 132 -5.68 -0.99 -20.33
N LEU A 133 -4.47 -0.50 -20.08
CA LEU A 133 -4.24 0.64 -19.20
C LEU A 133 -4.73 1.96 -19.80
N ARG A 134 -4.71 2.11 -21.13
CA ARG A 134 -5.30 3.26 -21.80
C ARG A 134 -6.82 3.28 -21.71
N ASN A 135 -7.45 2.10 -21.79
CA ASN A 135 -8.91 1.99 -21.68
C ASN A 135 -9.38 2.21 -20.24
N GLU A 136 -8.63 1.71 -19.26
CA GLU A 136 -8.97 1.84 -17.83
C GLU A 136 -8.71 3.26 -17.30
N PHE A 137 -7.52 3.83 -17.55
CA PHE A 137 -7.08 5.07 -16.92
C PHE A 137 -7.05 6.28 -17.86
N GLY A 138 -7.22 6.06 -19.16
CA GLY A 138 -7.06 7.08 -20.18
C GLY A 138 -5.62 7.23 -20.66
N TYR A 139 -5.40 8.25 -21.48
CA TYR A 139 -4.11 8.52 -22.11
C TYR A 139 -3.95 10.00 -22.43
N ILE A 140 -2.71 10.42 -22.63
CA ILE A 140 -2.38 11.67 -23.33
C ILE A 140 -2.01 11.31 -24.77
N GLU A 141 -2.53 12.10 -25.72
CA GLU A 141 -2.30 11.92 -27.15
C GLU A 141 -1.57 13.13 -27.72
N ASN A 142 -0.52 12.87 -28.48
CA ASN A 142 0.05 13.83 -29.41
C ASN A 142 -0.22 13.35 -30.85
N GLN A 143 0.23 14.11 -31.85
CA GLN A 143 0.00 13.79 -33.27
C GLN A 143 0.42 12.37 -33.68
N ASN A 144 1.35 11.73 -32.95
CA ASN A 144 1.98 10.48 -33.34
C ASN A 144 1.78 9.31 -32.35
N LYS A 145 1.31 9.56 -31.11
CA LYS A 145 1.29 8.54 -30.06
C LYS A 145 0.28 8.83 -28.95
N LYS A 146 -0.41 7.76 -28.54
CA LYS A 146 -1.14 7.67 -27.28
C LYS A 146 -0.24 7.06 -26.21
N VAL A 147 -0.15 7.72 -25.04
CA VAL A 147 0.61 7.23 -23.89
C VAL A 147 -0.32 7.14 -22.69
N ALA A 148 -0.45 5.94 -22.12
CA ALA A 148 -1.24 5.71 -20.92
C ALA A 148 -0.80 6.62 -19.76
N ARG A 149 -1.78 7.16 -19.06
CA ARG A 149 -1.58 8.07 -17.93
C ARG A 149 -2.64 7.77 -16.88
N VAL A 150 -2.27 7.83 -15.62
CA VAL A 150 -3.20 7.70 -14.50
C VAL A 150 -3.15 8.94 -13.64
N ARG A 151 -4.31 9.44 -13.20
CA ARG A 151 -4.38 10.52 -12.22
C ARG A 151 -4.39 9.90 -10.82
N ALA A 152 -3.54 10.40 -9.94
CA ALA A 152 -3.54 10.09 -8.52
C ALA A 152 -3.84 11.36 -7.73
N SER A 153 -4.60 11.27 -6.64
CA SER A 153 -4.88 12.42 -5.77
C SER A 153 -4.94 11.97 -4.33
N ALA A 154 -4.46 12.80 -3.41
CA ALA A 154 -4.54 12.52 -1.98
C ALA A 154 -5.33 13.62 -1.27
N LEU A 155 -6.23 13.22 -0.39
CA LEU A 155 -6.90 14.08 0.58
C LEU A 155 -6.09 14.05 1.88
N TYR A 156 -5.55 15.19 2.29
CA TYR A 156 -4.61 15.33 3.40
C TYR A 156 -5.20 16.22 4.50
N ASP A 157 -5.05 15.81 5.75
CA ASP A 157 -5.38 16.62 6.93
C ASP A 157 -4.16 17.44 7.34
N VAL A 158 -4.25 18.75 7.10
CA VAL A 158 -3.12 19.68 7.20
C VAL A 158 -2.68 19.90 8.64
N GLU A 159 -3.60 19.82 9.60
CA GLU A 159 -3.32 20.06 11.01
C GLU A 159 -2.73 18.83 11.71
N ASN A 160 -2.92 17.63 11.13
CA ASN A 160 -2.68 16.35 11.80
C ASN A 160 -1.68 15.44 11.08
N ASP A 161 -1.21 15.84 9.90
CA ASP A 161 -0.28 15.10 9.04
C ASP A 161 -0.76 13.70 8.61
N MET A 162 -2.05 13.59 8.28
CA MET A 162 -2.69 12.31 7.93
C MET A 162 -3.22 12.30 6.49
N ILE A 163 -2.99 11.21 5.77
CA ILE A 163 -3.68 10.94 4.51
C ILE A 163 -5.05 10.34 4.83
N ILE A 164 -6.12 11.04 4.46
CA ILE A 164 -7.51 10.58 4.68
C ILE A 164 -7.92 9.57 3.61
N SER A 165 -7.56 9.84 2.36
CA SER A 165 -7.93 9.04 1.19
C SER A 165 -6.96 9.28 0.04
N SER A 166 -6.73 8.27 -0.80
CA SER A 166 -5.84 8.32 -1.98
C SER A 166 -6.27 7.32 -3.05
#